data_AF-A0A2Z4Y5N3-F1
#
_entry.id   AF-A0A2Z4Y5N3-F1
#
_cell.length_a   1.000
_cell.length_b   1.000
_cell.length_c   1.000
_cell.angle_alpha   90.00
_cell.angle_beta   90.00
_cell.angle_gamma   90.00
#
_symmetry.space_group_name_H-M   'P 1'
#
loop_
_entity.id
_entity.type
_entity.pdbx_description
1 polymer ?
#
loop_
_entity_poly.entity_id
_entity_poly.type
_entity_poly.pdbx_seq_one_letter_code
_entity_poly.pdbx_strand_id
1 'polypeptide(L)'
;MKITTTLTSSTVLVVPRPEKRPTSGVLVVRNESPTTTVKVRISSSSVPDLSSYERILAEVRRRAGNNRSTHTLARAAYNLISEFRPYNWSSADINGECDDPVKLLNVYGYGLCDNAARALATIWHGLGIPAQVWDLRCHVVPEYFVGKESFALDPDMRVHGYIAGTSLTIPARAYHSLRKNLQPAEIEDPVEALIRSQRLMAALDRVSTPPRVAFWKPQAKHDAAPSLRPGEVMIRYQNSDLGYYARINPEPPPAYSNAVFVWQRRLPPEVPTDDDVDAVTIRSRLPYVLLGGWIDLVPDSVWEIPPTVEVSCEKQKRVPCLFAGALSTTSTPAYRYALPPEIQGSYEIQVHITTQAIHADTLPEMHYKQVLITQCSPTTFPMLSPGDGEEDLYVELDSEGLVTVSLTVSTEDELVDDVVVLKDDENAPEL
;
A
#
# COMPACT_ATOMS: atom_id res chain seq x y z
N MET A 1 1.68 10.39 -23.77
CA MET A 1 1.04 11.69 -23.55
C MET A 1 1.15 12.07 -22.09
N LYS A 2 1.52 13.32 -21.80
CA LYS A 2 1.68 13.86 -20.44
C LYS A 2 0.60 14.92 -20.17
N ILE A 3 -0.22 14.71 -19.14
CA ILE A 3 -1.21 15.70 -18.66
C ILE A 3 -0.68 16.26 -17.35
N THR A 4 -0.59 17.59 -17.24
CA THR A 4 -0.24 18.27 -15.98
C THR A 4 -1.33 19.29 -15.65
N THR A 5 -1.83 19.25 -14.42
CA THR A 5 -2.87 20.16 -13.95
C THR A 5 -2.63 20.59 -12.51
N THR A 6 -3.19 21.73 -12.14
CA THR A 6 -3.14 22.27 -10.78
C THR A 6 -4.54 22.26 -10.18
N LEU A 7 -4.67 21.68 -8.99
CA LEU A 7 -5.93 21.45 -8.30
C LEU A 7 -5.97 22.24 -7.00
N THR A 8 -7.09 22.91 -6.74
CA THR A 8 -7.35 23.62 -5.48
C THR A 8 -8.53 23.04 -4.69
N SER A 9 -9.21 22.06 -5.28
CA SER A 9 -10.34 21.33 -4.71
C SER A 9 -10.40 19.93 -5.31
N SER A 10 -11.27 19.08 -4.78
CA SER A 10 -11.60 17.80 -5.38
C SER A 10 -12.13 17.99 -6.81
N THR A 11 -11.62 17.19 -7.74
CA THR A 11 -11.81 17.37 -9.18
C THR A 11 -11.85 16.00 -9.89
N VAL A 12 -12.55 15.95 -11.01
CA VAL A 12 -12.49 14.83 -11.96
C VAL A 12 -11.61 15.23 -13.13
N LEU A 13 -10.63 14.39 -13.46
CA LEU A 13 -9.73 14.57 -14.59
C LEU A 13 -9.97 13.47 -15.59
N VAL A 14 -10.23 13.85 -16.83
CA VAL A 14 -10.38 12.92 -17.95
C VAL A 14 -9.00 12.66 -18.53
N VAL A 15 -8.55 11.41 -18.47
CA VAL A 15 -7.24 11.00 -19.02
C VAL A 15 -7.44 9.98 -20.14
N PRO A 16 -6.73 10.10 -21.27
CA PRO A 16 -6.80 9.09 -22.32
C PRO A 16 -6.19 7.79 -21.83
N ARG A 17 -6.81 6.67 -22.21
CA ARG A 17 -6.25 5.37 -21.93
C ARG A 17 -5.00 5.14 -22.79
N PRO A 18 -3.95 4.51 -22.24
CA PRO A 18 -2.76 4.22 -23.02
C PRO A 18 -3.04 3.08 -24.01
N GLU A 19 -2.36 3.06 -25.16
CA GLU A 19 -2.49 1.95 -26.13
C GLU A 19 -1.99 0.61 -25.56
N LYS A 20 -0.97 0.68 -24.69
CA LYS A 20 -0.36 -0.45 -24.00
C LYS A 20 -0.20 -0.11 -22.53
N ARG A 21 -0.18 -1.12 -21.66
CA ARG A 21 0.10 -0.90 -20.24
C ARG A 21 1.55 -0.38 -20.09
N PRO A 22 1.79 0.81 -19.53
CA PRO A 22 3.15 1.32 -19.33
C PRO A 22 3.88 0.55 -18.22
N THR A 23 5.19 0.48 -18.36
CA THR A 23 6.18 -0.21 -17.53
C THR A 23 6.96 0.72 -16.59
N SER A 24 6.93 2.04 -16.80
CA SER A 24 7.55 3.06 -15.93
C SER A 24 6.51 4.00 -15.31
N GLY A 25 6.85 4.74 -14.25
CA GLY A 25 5.88 5.37 -13.36
C GLY A 25 5.15 6.58 -13.90
N VAL A 26 3.83 6.58 -13.67
CA VAL A 26 2.81 7.30 -14.45
C VAL A 26 2.19 8.45 -13.69
N LEU A 27 2.23 8.46 -12.35
CA LEU A 27 1.50 9.42 -11.54
C LEU A 27 2.45 10.17 -10.60
N VAL A 28 2.55 11.48 -10.79
CA VAL A 28 3.31 12.38 -9.91
C VAL A 28 2.32 13.32 -9.25
N VAL A 29 2.30 13.30 -7.92
CA VAL A 29 1.50 14.20 -7.09
C VAL A 29 2.47 15.07 -6.32
N ARG A 30 2.37 16.39 -6.44
CA ARG A 30 3.19 17.32 -5.68
C ARG A 30 2.30 18.30 -4.93
N ASN A 31 2.59 18.47 -3.65
CA ASN A 31 1.98 19.52 -2.86
C ASN A 31 2.71 20.85 -3.10
N GLU A 32 2.11 21.74 -3.89
CA GLU A 32 2.64 23.08 -4.18
C GLU A 32 2.32 24.09 -3.07
N SER A 33 1.52 23.68 -2.07
CA SER A 33 1.16 24.55 -0.95
C SER A 33 2.40 24.81 -0.09
N PRO A 34 2.69 26.07 0.26
CA PRO A 34 3.92 26.41 0.99
C PRO A 34 3.87 26.02 2.47
N THR A 35 2.68 25.87 3.05
CA THR A 35 2.50 25.74 4.50
C THR A 35 1.53 24.64 4.92
N THR A 36 0.79 24.06 3.98
CA THR A 36 -0.33 23.18 4.29
C THR A 36 -0.02 21.76 3.84
N THR A 37 -0.03 20.81 4.77
CA THR A 37 -0.04 19.38 4.45
C THR A 37 -1.37 19.00 3.84
N VAL A 38 -1.34 18.23 2.75
CA VAL A 38 -2.56 17.79 2.04
C VAL A 38 -2.62 16.28 2.02
N LYS A 39 -3.78 15.72 2.36
CA LYS A 39 -4.07 14.32 2.15
C LYS A 39 -4.73 14.14 0.79
N VAL A 40 -4.15 13.26 -0.03
CA VAL A 40 -4.58 13.06 -1.42
C VAL A 40 -5.16 11.67 -1.58
N ARG A 41 -6.36 11.58 -2.16
CA ARG A 41 -6.99 10.32 -2.57
C ARG A 41 -7.23 10.33 -4.06
N ILE A 42 -6.90 9.22 -4.71
CA ILE A 42 -7.00 9.09 -6.16
C ILE A 42 -7.67 7.74 -6.44
N SER A 43 -8.75 7.79 -7.21
CA SER A 43 -9.49 6.61 -7.68
C SER A 43 -9.91 6.80 -9.13
N SER A 44 -10.41 5.75 -9.77
CA SER A 44 -10.98 5.82 -11.11
C SER A 44 -12.31 5.09 -11.21
N SER A 45 -12.93 5.14 -12.38
CA SER A 45 -14.13 4.35 -12.66
C SER A 45 -13.87 2.83 -12.60
N SER A 46 -12.62 2.39 -12.82
CA SER A 46 -12.22 0.98 -12.78
C SER A 46 -11.64 0.55 -11.42
N VAL A 47 -10.97 1.46 -10.71
CA VAL A 47 -10.37 1.21 -9.39
C VAL A 47 -11.02 2.14 -8.35
N PRO A 48 -11.95 1.64 -7.51
CA PRO A 48 -12.61 2.45 -6.50
C PRO A 48 -11.63 2.91 -5.42
N ASP A 49 -12.00 3.94 -4.68
CA ASP A 49 -11.23 4.37 -3.52
C ASP A 49 -11.41 3.36 -2.36
N LEU A 50 -10.34 2.65 -2.04
CA LEU A 50 -10.28 1.68 -0.95
C LEU A 50 -9.33 2.13 0.17
N SER A 51 -8.94 3.40 0.18
CA SER A 51 -7.89 3.94 1.06
C SER A 51 -8.25 3.93 2.55
N SER A 52 -9.52 3.81 2.91
CA SER A 52 -9.97 3.75 4.30
C SER A 52 -11.07 2.72 4.49
N TYR A 53 -11.24 2.28 5.73
CA TYR A 53 -12.23 1.26 6.05
C TYR A 53 -13.65 1.71 5.70
N GLU A 54 -13.99 2.97 5.98
CA GLU A 54 -15.29 3.56 5.66
C GLU A 54 -15.55 3.55 4.15
N ARG A 55 -14.52 3.82 3.33
CA ARG A 55 -14.64 3.79 1.87
C ARG A 55 -14.76 2.37 1.32
N ILE A 56 -14.05 1.40 1.91
CA ILE A 56 -14.26 -0.03 1.61
C ILE A 56 -15.73 -0.40 1.89
N LEU A 57 -16.28 -0.02 3.05
CA LEU A 57 -17.69 -0.30 3.37
C LEU A 57 -18.66 0.41 2.41
N ALA A 58 -18.37 1.65 2.04
CA ALA A 58 -19.17 2.41 1.08
C ALA A 58 -19.17 1.73 -0.30
N GLU A 59 -18.02 1.26 -0.76
CA GLU A 59 -17.90 0.56 -2.03
C GLU A 59 -18.65 -0.78 -2.03
N VAL A 60 -18.58 -1.55 -0.93
CA VAL A 60 -19.40 -2.77 -0.80
C VAL A 60 -20.89 -2.46 -0.91
N ARG A 61 -21.36 -1.40 -0.23
CA ARG A 61 -22.76 -0.97 -0.28
C ARG A 61 -23.16 -0.49 -1.68
N ARG A 62 -22.25 0.20 -2.39
CA ARG A 62 -22.45 0.62 -3.77
C ARG A 62 -22.60 -0.58 -4.70
N ARG A 63 -21.70 -1.56 -4.59
CA ARG A 63 -21.73 -2.81 -5.39
C ARG A 63 -22.95 -3.69 -5.11
N ALA A 64 -23.46 -3.69 -3.87
CA ALA A 64 -24.70 -4.39 -3.53
C ALA A 64 -25.96 -3.72 -4.13
N GLY A 65 -25.85 -2.47 -4.58
CA GLY A 65 -26.95 -1.71 -5.18
C GLY A 65 -28.13 -1.53 -4.23
N ASN A 66 -29.34 -1.64 -4.77
CA ASN A 66 -30.58 -1.47 -4.01
C ASN A 66 -30.95 -2.73 -3.18
N ASN A 67 -30.47 -3.91 -3.57
CA ASN A 67 -30.71 -5.14 -2.81
C ASN A 67 -29.68 -5.29 -1.69
N ARG A 68 -29.93 -4.63 -0.56
CA ARG A 68 -29.04 -4.65 0.61
C ARG A 68 -29.32 -5.79 1.59
N SER A 69 -29.73 -6.95 1.08
CA SER A 69 -29.82 -8.16 1.92
C SER A 69 -28.45 -8.56 2.48
N THR A 70 -28.43 -9.26 3.60
CA THR A 70 -27.17 -9.78 4.20
C THR A 70 -26.37 -10.61 3.19
N HIS A 71 -27.03 -11.48 2.41
CA HIS A 71 -26.35 -12.29 1.39
C HIS A 71 -25.72 -11.44 0.29
N THR A 72 -26.44 -10.41 -0.19
CA THR A 72 -25.91 -9.54 -1.25
C THR A 72 -24.72 -8.73 -0.75
N LEU A 73 -24.81 -8.15 0.45
CA LEU A 73 -23.70 -7.42 1.07
C LEU A 73 -22.50 -8.34 1.32
N ALA A 74 -22.74 -9.55 1.83
CA ALA A 74 -21.68 -10.52 2.10
C ALA A 74 -20.94 -10.93 0.80
N ARG A 75 -21.69 -11.19 -0.28
CA ARG A 75 -21.13 -11.49 -1.60
C ARG A 75 -20.40 -10.29 -2.20
N ALA A 76 -20.93 -9.08 -2.07
CA ALA A 76 -20.28 -7.88 -2.58
C ALA A 76 -18.92 -7.61 -1.88
N ALA A 77 -18.85 -7.82 -0.56
CA ALA A 77 -17.59 -7.75 0.19
C ALA A 77 -16.58 -8.82 -0.26
N TYR A 78 -17.06 -10.06 -0.44
CA TYR A 78 -16.24 -11.16 -0.93
C TYR A 78 -15.68 -10.89 -2.34
N ASN A 79 -16.51 -10.37 -3.25
CA ASN A 79 -16.10 -10.03 -4.61
C ASN A 79 -15.04 -8.92 -4.59
N LEU A 80 -15.20 -7.90 -3.73
CA LEU A 80 -14.23 -6.82 -3.58
C LEU A 80 -12.86 -7.33 -3.14
N ILE A 81 -12.79 -8.14 -2.07
CA ILE A 81 -11.53 -8.73 -1.61
C ILE A 81 -10.91 -9.62 -2.70
N SER A 82 -11.73 -10.45 -3.35
CA SER A 82 -11.26 -11.35 -4.40
C SER A 82 -10.63 -10.59 -5.57
N GLU A 83 -11.29 -9.53 -6.04
CA GLU A 83 -10.86 -8.71 -7.17
C GLU A 83 -9.56 -7.96 -6.88
N PHE A 84 -9.45 -7.31 -5.71
CA PHE A 84 -8.31 -6.46 -5.37
C PHE A 84 -7.20 -7.16 -4.59
N ARG A 85 -7.37 -8.45 -4.27
CA ARG A 85 -6.34 -9.34 -3.73
C ARG A 85 -6.31 -10.69 -4.47
N PRO A 86 -5.92 -10.71 -5.75
CA PRO A 86 -5.87 -11.94 -6.55
C PRO A 86 -4.79 -12.95 -6.09
N TYR A 87 -3.74 -12.40 -5.45
CA TYR A 87 -2.52 -12.99 -4.90
C TYR A 87 -2.61 -13.84 -3.62
N ASN A 88 -2.58 -15.18 -3.66
CA ASN A 88 -2.20 -15.99 -2.48
C ASN A 88 -0.67 -16.03 -2.32
N TRP A 89 -0.16 -15.09 -1.51
CA TRP A 89 1.28 -14.90 -1.29
C TRP A 89 1.55 -14.37 0.12
N SER A 90 2.68 -14.74 0.70
CA SER A 90 3.07 -14.23 2.02
C SER A 90 3.35 -12.73 1.95
N SER A 91 2.58 -11.94 2.69
CA SER A 91 2.87 -10.53 2.99
C SER A 91 4.14 -10.40 3.80
N ALA A 92 4.76 -9.22 3.79
CA ALA A 92 6.01 -9.01 4.52
C ALA A 92 5.84 -8.85 6.03
N ASP A 93 4.62 -8.60 6.50
CA ASP A 93 4.31 -8.57 7.93
C ASP A 93 3.79 -9.94 8.41
N ILE A 94 4.41 -10.45 9.47
CA ILE A 94 3.99 -11.64 10.22
C ILE A 94 3.11 -11.32 11.43
N ASN A 95 2.97 -10.04 11.80
CA ASN A 95 2.35 -9.60 13.05
C ASN A 95 0.85 -9.29 12.92
N GLY A 96 0.25 -9.54 11.76
CA GLY A 96 -1.19 -9.48 11.56
C GLY A 96 -1.73 -8.10 11.17
N GLU A 97 -0.89 -7.16 10.76
CA GLU A 97 -1.34 -5.90 10.16
C GLU A 97 -2.11 -6.14 8.86
N CYS A 98 -1.72 -7.18 8.11
CA CYS A 98 -2.40 -7.61 6.89
C CYS A 98 -3.82 -8.14 7.12
N ASP A 99 -4.24 -8.31 8.38
CA ASP A 99 -5.64 -8.63 8.71
C ASP A 99 -6.55 -7.40 8.65
N ASP A 100 -5.97 -6.19 8.67
CA ASP A 100 -6.70 -4.95 8.39
C ASP A 100 -6.98 -4.85 6.88
N PRO A 101 -8.25 -4.75 6.46
CA PRO A 101 -8.62 -4.66 5.05
C PRO A 101 -7.92 -3.52 4.30
N VAL A 102 -7.65 -2.39 4.95
CA VAL A 102 -6.99 -1.25 4.31
C VAL A 102 -5.56 -1.60 3.95
N LYS A 103 -4.82 -2.25 4.84
CA LYS A 103 -3.42 -2.64 4.61
C LYS A 103 -3.33 -3.78 3.60
N LEU A 104 -4.21 -4.78 3.72
CA LEU A 104 -4.29 -5.87 2.76
C LEU A 104 -4.46 -5.37 1.33
N LEU A 105 -5.36 -4.41 1.11
CA LEU A 105 -5.72 -3.91 -0.21
C LEU A 105 -4.81 -2.80 -0.73
N ASN A 106 -4.21 -1.97 0.15
CA ASN A 106 -3.47 -0.77 -0.26
C ASN A 106 -1.95 -0.83 -0.02
N VAL A 107 -1.45 -1.81 0.72
CA VAL A 107 -0.01 -1.94 0.95
C VAL A 107 0.54 -3.16 0.21
N TYR A 108 -0.18 -4.27 0.32
CA TYR A 108 0.30 -5.54 -0.22
C TYR A 108 -0.41 -5.89 -1.53
N GLY A 109 -1.75 -5.92 -1.54
CA GLY A 109 -2.51 -6.45 -2.69
C GLY A 109 -2.47 -7.99 -2.78
N TYR A 110 -1.88 -8.62 -1.77
CA TYR A 110 -1.75 -10.06 -1.59
C TYR A 110 -1.66 -10.37 -0.10
N GLY A 111 -1.93 -11.62 0.26
CA GLY A 111 -1.84 -12.11 1.64
C GLY A 111 -2.04 -13.63 1.66
N LEU A 112 -2.09 -14.27 2.81
CA LEU A 112 -2.46 -15.70 2.89
C LEU A 112 -3.95 -15.88 3.22
N CYS A 113 -4.40 -17.13 3.28
CA CYS A 113 -5.77 -17.49 3.63
C CYS A 113 -6.26 -16.82 4.92
N ASP A 114 -5.41 -16.76 5.95
CA ASP A 114 -5.75 -16.16 7.24
C ASP A 114 -6.02 -14.66 7.11
N ASN A 115 -5.17 -13.92 6.39
CA ASN A 115 -5.34 -12.48 6.18
C ASN A 115 -6.63 -12.18 5.39
N ALA A 116 -6.85 -12.91 4.29
CA ALA A 116 -8.02 -12.71 3.44
C ALA A 116 -9.33 -13.03 4.20
N ALA A 117 -9.34 -14.13 4.97
CA ALA A 117 -10.49 -14.51 5.78
C ALA A 117 -10.80 -13.47 6.87
N ARG A 118 -9.78 -13.00 7.59
CA ARG A 118 -9.94 -11.99 8.66
C ARG A 118 -10.34 -10.64 8.12
N ALA A 119 -9.77 -10.19 7.01
CA ALA A 119 -10.16 -8.95 6.37
C ALA A 119 -11.62 -8.99 5.91
N LEU A 120 -12.05 -10.09 5.28
CA LEU A 120 -13.45 -10.25 4.86
C LEU A 120 -14.41 -10.30 6.06
N ALA A 121 -14.07 -11.03 7.13
CA ALA A 121 -14.86 -11.04 8.37
C ALA A 121 -14.93 -9.65 9.02
N THR A 122 -13.84 -8.89 8.99
CA THR A 122 -13.79 -7.48 9.43
C THR A 122 -14.74 -6.62 8.60
N ILE A 123 -14.75 -6.74 7.27
CA ILE A 123 -15.69 -5.99 6.43
C ILE A 123 -17.14 -6.35 6.77
N TRP A 124 -17.47 -7.64 6.90
CA TRP A 124 -18.81 -8.09 7.30
C TRP A 124 -19.22 -7.50 8.66
N HIS A 125 -18.32 -7.49 9.64
CA HIS A 125 -18.56 -6.87 10.93
C HIS A 125 -18.98 -5.39 10.81
N GLY A 126 -18.25 -4.58 10.03
CA GLY A 126 -18.58 -3.17 9.79
C GLY A 126 -19.87 -2.94 9.00
N LEU A 127 -20.36 -3.97 8.29
CA LEU A 127 -21.67 -3.97 7.65
C LEU A 127 -22.79 -4.40 8.61
N GLY A 128 -22.49 -4.71 9.86
CA GLY A 128 -23.45 -5.23 10.84
C GLY A 128 -23.81 -6.70 10.61
N ILE A 129 -23.00 -7.43 9.84
CA ILE A 129 -23.20 -8.85 9.55
C ILE A 129 -22.40 -9.64 10.58
N PRO A 130 -23.05 -10.49 11.43
CA PRO A 130 -22.30 -11.34 12.33
C PRO A 130 -21.39 -12.27 11.53
N ALA A 131 -20.16 -12.43 11.99
CA ALA A 131 -19.12 -13.19 11.30
C ALA A 131 -18.28 -14.01 12.27
N GLN A 132 -17.65 -15.05 11.75
CA GLN A 132 -16.71 -15.91 12.46
C GLN A 132 -15.60 -16.34 11.51
N VAL A 133 -14.41 -16.61 12.04
CA VAL A 133 -13.28 -17.14 11.26
C VAL A 133 -13.02 -18.58 11.70
N TRP A 134 -12.91 -19.49 10.75
CA TRP A 134 -12.64 -20.91 10.99
C TRP A 134 -11.24 -21.29 10.55
N ASP A 135 -10.49 -21.90 11.46
CA ASP A 135 -9.25 -22.61 11.19
C ASP A 135 -9.61 -24.06 10.85
N LEU A 136 -9.54 -24.39 9.56
CA LEU A 136 -9.74 -25.74 9.02
C LEU A 136 -8.48 -26.62 9.18
N ARG A 137 -7.49 -26.17 9.96
CA ARG A 137 -6.19 -26.79 10.27
C ARG A 137 -5.17 -26.82 9.14
N CYS A 138 -5.61 -26.54 7.92
CA CYS A 138 -4.76 -26.36 6.74
C CYS A 138 -5.12 -25.12 5.92
N HIS A 139 -6.25 -24.49 6.23
CA HIS A 139 -6.83 -23.38 5.50
C HIS A 139 -7.71 -22.56 6.44
N VAL A 140 -7.84 -21.26 6.20
CA VAL A 140 -8.68 -20.38 7.02
C VAL A 140 -9.80 -19.81 6.16
N VAL A 141 -11.04 -19.94 6.62
CA VAL A 141 -12.23 -19.52 5.86
C VAL A 141 -13.17 -18.75 6.79
N PRO A 142 -13.72 -17.59 6.36
CA PRO A 142 -14.69 -16.86 7.15
C PRO A 142 -16.11 -17.37 6.88
N GLU A 143 -16.95 -17.28 7.91
CA GLU A 143 -18.39 -17.51 7.86
C GLU A 143 -19.15 -16.23 8.24
N TYR A 144 -20.31 -16.02 7.62
CA TYR A 144 -21.28 -14.99 8.02
C TYR A 144 -22.63 -15.62 8.38
N PHE A 145 -23.43 -14.91 9.16
CA PHE A 145 -24.70 -15.43 9.68
C PHE A 145 -25.92 -14.64 9.21
N VAL A 146 -27.00 -15.38 8.90
CA VAL A 146 -28.34 -14.84 8.68
C VAL A 146 -29.28 -15.55 9.66
N GLY A 147 -29.66 -14.85 10.73
CA GLY A 147 -30.40 -15.46 11.84
C GLY A 147 -29.56 -16.56 12.51
N LYS A 148 -29.99 -17.83 12.39
CA LYS A 148 -29.30 -19.00 12.94
C LYS A 148 -28.51 -19.79 11.90
N GLU A 149 -28.60 -19.40 10.63
CA GLU A 149 -27.91 -20.06 9.52
C GLU A 149 -26.56 -19.39 9.27
N SER A 150 -25.58 -20.18 8.84
CA SER A 150 -24.20 -19.75 8.60
C SER A 150 -23.75 -20.16 7.20
N PHE A 151 -23.00 -19.29 6.54
CA PHE A 151 -22.59 -19.45 5.15
C PHE A 151 -21.12 -19.06 5.02
N ALA A 152 -20.33 -19.82 4.27
CA ALA A 152 -18.91 -19.53 4.04
C ALA A 152 -18.66 -18.92 2.68
N LEU A 153 -17.74 -17.96 2.61
CA LEU A 153 -17.21 -17.46 1.33
C LEU A 153 -15.69 -17.44 1.47
N ASP A 154 -14.99 -18.27 0.70
CA ASP A 154 -13.54 -18.42 0.75
C ASP A 154 -12.84 -17.45 -0.23
N PRO A 155 -12.37 -16.27 0.22
CA PRO A 155 -11.76 -15.26 -0.66
C PRO A 155 -10.36 -15.64 -1.18
N ASP A 156 -9.75 -16.70 -0.65
CA ASP A 156 -8.39 -17.09 -1.00
C ASP A 156 -8.38 -18.14 -2.11
N MET A 157 -8.97 -19.31 -1.85
CA MET A 157 -9.00 -20.40 -2.84
C MET A 157 -10.18 -20.27 -3.79
N ARG A 158 -11.21 -19.47 -3.44
CA ARG A 158 -12.48 -19.31 -4.17
C ARG A 158 -13.14 -20.66 -4.46
N VAL A 159 -13.20 -21.50 -3.45
CA VAL A 159 -13.80 -22.84 -3.50
C VAL A 159 -14.94 -22.90 -2.49
N HIS A 160 -16.13 -23.30 -2.96
CA HIS A 160 -17.34 -23.32 -2.12
C HIS A 160 -18.12 -24.61 -2.30
N GLY A 161 -18.79 -25.03 -1.23
CA GLY A 161 -19.88 -26.00 -1.33
C GLY A 161 -21.20 -25.25 -1.37
N TYR A 162 -22.09 -25.59 -2.29
CA TYR A 162 -23.38 -24.91 -2.45
C TYR A 162 -24.52 -25.75 -1.89
N ILE A 163 -25.52 -25.07 -1.33
CA ILE A 163 -26.80 -25.68 -0.98
C ILE A 163 -27.55 -25.95 -2.28
N ALA A 164 -27.93 -27.21 -2.50
CA ALA A 164 -28.53 -27.68 -3.74
C ALA A 164 -29.72 -26.80 -4.18
N GLY A 165 -29.70 -26.39 -5.46
CA GLY A 165 -30.73 -25.54 -6.05
C GLY A 165 -30.66 -24.06 -5.66
N THR A 166 -29.59 -23.62 -4.99
CA THR A 166 -29.40 -22.22 -4.57
C THR A 166 -27.99 -21.70 -4.88
N SER A 167 -27.78 -20.39 -4.75
CA SER A 167 -26.46 -19.75 -4.79
C SER A 167 -25.83 -19.60 -3.39
N LEU A 168 -26.48 -20.13 -2.35
CA LEU A 168 -26.01 -20.08 -0.97
C LEU A 168 -25.00 -21.18 -0.70
N THR A 169 -24.05 -20.89 0.18
CA THR A 169 -22.94 -21.80 0.48
C THR A 169 -23.15 -22.55 1.79
N ILE A 170 -22.49 -23.69 1.92
CA ILE A 170 -22.46 -24.43 3.18
C ILE A 170 -21.56 -23.72 4.21
N PRO A 171 -21.72 -24.00 5.52
CA PRO A 171 -20.78 -23.52 6.54
C PRO A 171 -19.34 -24.03 6.30
N ALA A 172 -18.33 -23.20 6.59
CA ALA A 172 -16.92 -23.55 6.55
C ALA A 172 -16.59 -24.76 7.42
N ARG A 173 -17.21 -24.88 8.60
CA ARG A 173 -17.03 -26.07 9.46
C ARG A 173 -17.43 -27.39 8.77
N ALA A 174 -18.30 -27.33 7.76
CA ALA A 174 -18.76 -28.49 7.01
C ALA A 174 -17.84 -28.84 5.82
N TYR A 175 -16.88 -27.99 5.47
CA TYR A 175 -15.97 -28.21 4.34
C TYR A 175 -15.21 -29.53 4.49
N HIS A 176 -14.76 -29.87 5.71
CA HIS A 176 -14.02 -31.12 5.95
C HIS A 176 -14.87 -32.37 5.65
N SER A 177 -16.10 -32.43 6.17
CA SER A 177 -17.02 -33.55 5.96
C SER A 177 -17.61 -33.61 4.56
N LEU A 178 -17.80 -32.46 3.90
CA LEU A 178 -18.47 -32.32 2.60
C LEU A 178 -17.51 -31.94 1.48
N ARG A 179 -16.19 -32.15 1.65
CA ARG A 179 -15.14 -31.73 0.71
C ARG A 179 -15.35 -32.19 -0.73
N LYS A 180 -15.98 -33.35 -0.94
CA LYS A 180 -16.31 -33.90 -2.27
C LYS A 180 -17.35 -33.06 -3.03
N ASN A 181 -18.08 -32.20 -2.32
CA ASN A 181 -19.10 -31.31 -2.88
C ASN A 181 -18.58 -29.88 -3.07
N LEU A 182 -17.30 -29.63 -2.76
CA LEU A 182 -16.67 -28.34 -2.99
C LEU A 182 -16.33 -28.20 -4.47
N GLN A 183 -16.59 -27.02 -5.01
CA GLN A 183 -16.30 -26.68 -6.39
C GLN A 183 -15.66 -25.30 -6.48
N PRO A 184 -14.79 -25.06 -7.48
CA PRO A 184 -14.26 -23.72 -7.71
C PRO A 184 -15.39 -22.76 -8.12
N ALA A 185 -15.25 -21.49 -7.78
CA ALA A 185 -16.14 -20.43 -8.19
C ALA A 185 -15.38 -19.15 -8.51
N GLU A 186 -15.96 -18.33 -9.39
CA GLU A 186 -15.45 -16.97 -9.68
C GLU A 186 -13.95 -16.96 -10.07
N ILE A 187 -13.52 -18.00 -10.81
CA ILE A 187 -12.22 -18.10 -11.46
C ILE A 187 -12.50 -18.35 -12.94
N GLU A 188 -12.07 -17.43 -13.80
CA GLU A 188 -12.32 -17.50 -15.24
C GLU A 188 -11.49 -18.57 -15.94
N ASP A 189 -10.24 -18.76 -15.51
CA ASP A 189 -9.35 -19.80 -16.05
C ASP A 189 -9.75 -21.19 -15.48
N PRO A 190 -10.25 -22.11 -16.32
CA PRO A 190 -10.67 -23.43 -15.87
C PRO A 190 -9.52 -24.29 -15.34
N VAL A 191 -8.28 -24.06 -15.79
CA VAL A 191 -7.10 -24.80 -15.30
C VAL A 191 -6.76 -24.34 -13.89
N GLU A 192 -6.68 -23.03 -13.67
CA GLU A 192 -6.44 -22.45 -12.34
C GLU A 192 -7.55 -22.83 -11.36
N ALA A 193 -8.82 -22.80 -11.80
CA ALA A 193 -9.97 -23.22 -11.01
C ALA A 193 -9.83 -24.67 -10.51
N LEU A 194 -9.41 -25.57 -11.41
CA LEU A 194 -9.18 -26.97 -11.06
C LEU A 194 -8.01 -27.14 -10.08
N ILE A 195 -6.89 -26.45 -10.34
CA ILE A 195 -5.69 -26.50 -9.48
C ILE A 195 -6.01 -26.07 -8.05
N ARG A 196 -6.69 -24.93 -7.87
CA ARG A 196 -7.07 -24.44 -6.54
C ARG A 196 -7.99 -25.41 -5.81
N SER A 197 -9.02 -25.90 -6.50
CA SER A 197 -9.97 -26.85 -5.91
C SER A 197 -9.29 -28.15 -5.47
N GLN A 198 -8.44 -28.74 -6.32
CA GLN A 198 -7.66 -29.94 -5.98
C GLN A 198 -6.69 -29.70 -4.83
N ARG A 199 -6.01 -28.55 -4.79
CA ARG A 199 -5.09 -28.20 -3.70
C ARG A 199 -5.82 -28.13 -2.35
N LEU A 200 -6.98 -27.48 -2.29
CA LEU A 200 -7.77 -27.39 -1.06
C LEU A 200 -8.30 -28.77 -0.63
N MET A 201 -8.86 -29.55 -1.55
CA MET A 201 -9.35 -30.90 -1.24
C MET A 201 -8.24 -31.81 -0.72
N ALA A 202 -7.07 -31.81 -1.38
CA ALA A 202 -5.92 -32.60 -0.96
C ALA A 202 -5.37 -32.16 0.41
N ALA A 203 -5.40 -30.87 0.73
CA ALA A 203 -5.04 -30.36 2.05
C ALA A 203 -6.02 -30.83 3.13
N LEU A 204 -7.33 -30.74 2.87
CA LEU A 204 -8.38 -31.21 3.78
C LEU A 204 -8.30 -32.73 4.04
N ASP A 205 -7.95 -33.53 3.04
CA ASP A 205 -7.76 -34.98 3.19
C ASP A 205 -6.59 -35.37 4.10
N ARG A 206 -5.58 -34.49 4.24
CA ARG A 206 -4.40 -34.73 5.10
C ARG A 206 -4.63 -34.34 6.56
N VAL A 207 -5.70 -33.62 6.85
CA VAL A 207 -6.04 -33.18 8.21
C VAL A 207 -7.00 -34.17 8.85
N SER A 208 -6.61 -34.74 9.99
CA SER A 208 -7.46 -35.61 10.81
C SER A 208 -8.14 -34.90 11.97
N THR A 209 -7.70 -33.67 12.30
CA THR A 209 -8.26 -32.90 13.42
C THR A 209 -9.45 -32.06 12.97
N PRO A 210 -10.50 -31.93 13.81
CA PRO A 210 -11.68 -31.17 13.42
C PRO A 210 -11.37 -29.67 13.30
N PRO A 211 -12.10 -28.95 12.42
CA PRO A 211 -12.06 -27.49 12.36
C PRO A 211 -12.31 -26.86 13.72
N ARG A 212 -11.70 -25.69 13.97
CA ARG A 212 -11.97 -24.89 15.16
C ARG A 212 -12.24 -23.44 14.79
N VAL A 213 -12.92 -22.75 15.69
CA VAL A 213 -13.04 -21.30 15.63
C VAL A 213 -11.64 -20.70 15.84
N ALA A 214 -11.21 -19.86 14.90
CA ALA A 214 -10.00 -19.07 15.04
C ALA A 214 -10.31 -17.82 15.90
N PHE A 215 -9.35 -17.43 16.75
CA PHE A 215 -9.44 -16.13 17.40
C PHE A 215 -9.36 -15.04 16.34
N TRP A 216 -10.33 -14.13 16.32
CA TRP A 216 -10.36 -12.97 15.44
C TRP A 216 -10.95 -11.79 16.18
N LYS A 217 -10.36 -10.62 15.96
CA LYS A 217 -10.86 -9.32 16.40
C LYS A 217 -10.83 -8.41 15.17
N PRO A 218 -11.93 -7.69 14.88
CA PRO A 218 -11.95 -6.73 13.78
C PRO A 218 -10.80 -5.73 13.90
N GLN A 219 -10.06 -5.54 12.81
CA GLN A 219 -8.99 -4.54 12.69
C GLN A 219 -9.35 -3.56 11.58
N ALA A 220 -9.59 -2.30 11.93
CA ALA A 220 -10.04 -1.28 10.99
C ALA A 220 -9.57 0.10 11.47
N LYS A 221 -8.25 0.30 11.50
CA LYS A 221 -7.66 1.50 12.12
C LYS A 221 -6.82 2.33 11.15
N HIS A 222 -6.55 1.81 9.96
CA HIS A 222 -5.62 2.45 9.03
C HIS A 222 -6.33 3.30 7.97
N ASP A 223 -5.60 4.31 7.51
CA ASP A 223 -5.91 5.13 6.34
C ASP A 223 -4.66 5.09 5.44
N ALA A 224 -4.84 4.68 4.20
CA ALA A 224 -3.80 4.50 3.20
C ALA A 224 -3.66 5.71 2.26
N ALA A 225 -4.41 6.78 2.51
CA ALA A 225 -4.26 8.02 1.75
C ALA A 225 -2.95 8.73 2.12
N PRO A 226 -2.06 9.02 1.14
CA PRO A 226 -0.82 9.74 1.39
C PRO A 226 -1.10 11.15 1.90
N SER A 227 -0.39 11.54 2.96
CA SER A 227 -0.34 12.93 3.44
C SER A 227 0.97 13.53 2.97
N LEU A 228 0.90 14.51 2.07
CA LEU A 228 2.04 15.16 1.46
C LEU A 228 2.33 16.47 2.18
N ARG A 229 3.52 16.59 2.75
CA ARG A 229 4.03 17.81 3.38
C ARG A 229 4.17 18.93 2.34
N PRO A 230 4.29 20.20 2.76
CA PRO A 230 4.63 21.29 1.85
C PRO A 230 5.85 20.97 0.98
N GLY A 231 5.71 21.08 -0.34
CA GLY A 231 6.74 20.77 -1.32
C GLY A 231 7.03 19.28 -1.54
N GLU A 232 6.38 18.36 -0.82
CA GLU A 232 6.60 16.93 -0.98
C GLU A 232 5.97 16.39 -2.26
N VAL A 233 6.68 15.44 -2.87
CA VAL A 233 6.30 14.77 -4.11
C VAL A 233 6.14 13.29 -3.84
N MET A 234 5.01 12.72 -4.26
CA MET A 234 4.83 11.29 -4.39
C MET A 234 4.85 10.89 -5.87
N ILE A 235 5.64 9.87 -6.18
CA ILE A 235 5.78 9.29 -7.51
C ILE A 235 5.33 7.85 -7.42
N ARG A 236 4.27 7.49 -8.15
CA ARG A 236 3.73 6.14 -8.17
C ARG A 236 4.04 5.43 -9.49
N TYR A 237 4.66 4.25 -9.38
CA TYR A 237 5.04 3.45 -10.53
C TYR A 237 3.95 2.47 -10.97
N GLN A 238 3.60 2.41 -12.26
CA GLN A 238 2.46 1.61 -12.75
C GLN A 238 2.62 0.11 -12.45
N ASN A 239 3.76 -0.45 -12.83
CA ASN A 239 4.29 -1.74 -12.42
C ASN A 239 5.76 -1.46 -12.12
N SER A 240 6.27 -1.77 -10.93
CA SER A 240 7.67 -1.45 -10.62
C SER A 240 8.53 -2.69 -10.68
N ASP A 241 9.38 -2.76 -11.70
CA ASP A 241 10.63 -3.54 -11.69
C ASP A 241 11.74 -2.78 -10.93
N LEU A 242 11.40 -1.90 -9.98
CA LEU A 242 12.42 -1.33 -9.10
C LEU A 242 13.08 -2.42 -8.23
N GLY A 243 12.49 -3.62 -8.18
CA GLY A 243 13.04 -4.79 -7.48
C GLY A 243 12.85 -4.75 -5.95
N TYR A 244 12.20 -3.70 -5.43
CA TYR A 244 11.96 -3.54 -4.01
C TYR A 244 10.58 -4.09 -3.65
N TYR A 245 10.58 -5.09 -2.79
CA TYR A 245 9.40 -5.60 -2.13
C TYR A 245 9.79 -6.01 -0.71
N ALA A 246 8.87 -5.88 0.22
CA ALA A 246 9.09 -6.27 1.59
C ALA A 246 9.09 -7.82 1.64
N ARG A 247 10.12 -8.41 2.27
CA ARG A 247 10.47 -9.83 2.10
C ARG A 247 10.22 -10.64 3.36
N ILE A 248 9.55 -11.78 3.19
CA ILE A 248 9.69 -12.96 4.07
C ILE A 248 10.26 -14.11 3.26
N ASN A 249 9.80 -14.27 2.01
CA ASN A 249 10.30 -15.24 1.06
C ASN A 249 11.33 -14.59 0.11
N PRO A 250 12.30 -15.36 -0.41
CA PRO A 250 13.26 -14.88 -1.41
C PRO A 250 12.62 -14.68 -2.79
N GLU A 251 11.46 -15.29 -3.03
CA GLU A 251 10.71 -15.13 -4.27
C GLU A 251 9.80 -13.88 -4.19
N PRO A 252 9.81 -13.02 -5.21
CA PRO A 252 8.93 -11.85 -5.26
C PRO A 252 7.46 -12.28 -5.38
N PRO A 253 6.52 -11.48 -4.84
CA PRO A 253 5.10 -11.70 -5.08
C PRO A 253 4.77 -11.59 -6.58
N PRO A 254 3.69 -12.27 -7.05
CA PRO A 254 3.32 -12.24 -8.48
C PRO A 254 3.05 -10.83 -9.03
N ALA A 255 2.61 -9.92 -8.17
CA ALA A 255 2.48 -8.50 -8.50
C ALA A 255 2.73 -7.66 -7.24
N TYR A 256 3.41 -6.54 -7.42
CA TYR A 256 3.63 -5.50 -6.41
C TYR A 256 3.92 -4.17 -7.10
N SER A 257 3.84 -3.08 -6.35
CA SER A 257 4.16 -1.75 -6.85
C SER A 257 4.92 -0.96 -5.79
N ASN A 258 5.67 0.05 -6.24
CA ASN A 258 6.38 0.95 -5.38
C ASN A 258 5.92 2.40 -5.60
N ALA A 259 5.98 3.16 -4.51
CA ALA A 259 5.87 4.61 -4.53
C ALA A 259 7.14 5.22 -3.93
N VAL A 260 7.58 6.34 -4.51
CA VAL A 260 8.73 7.11 -4.05
C VAL A 260 8.24 8.45 -3.53
N PHE A 261 8.61 8.78 -2.30
CA PHE A 261 8.35 10.08 -1.68
C PHE A 261 9.64 10.89 -1.68
N VAL A 262 9.57 12.11 -2.20
CA VAL A 262 10.69 13.04 -2.27
C VAL A 262 10.30 14.31 -1.55
N TRP A 263 11.07 14.68 -0.53
CA TRP A 263 10.88 15.93 0.20
C TRP A 263 12.17 16.72 0.29
N GLN A 264 12.10 18.00 -0.09
CA GLN A 264 13.23 18.90 -0.15
C GLN A 264 12.90 20.19 0.58
N ARG A 265 13.83 20.69 1.38
CA ARG A 265 13.68 21.97 2.10
C ARG A 265 15.01 22.49 2.62
N ARG A 266 15.02 23.77 2.98
CA ARG A 266 16.07 24.34 3.82
C ARG A 266 15.90 23.91 5.28
N LEU A 267 17.04 23.68 5.94
CA LEU A 267 17.14 23.44 7.37
C LEU A 267 18.09 24.45 8.00
N PRO A 268 17.82 24.96 9.21
CA PRO A 268 16.52 24.91 9.89
C PRO A 268 15.40 25.51 9.01
N PRO A 269 14.14 25.02 9.12
CA PRO A 269 13.06 25.56 8.31
C PRO A 269 12.72 26.99 8.75
N GLU A 270 12.31 27.84 7.81
CA GLU A 270 11.73 29.14 8.14
C GLU A 270 10.41 28.98 8.92
N VAL A 271 9.64 27.92 8.60
CA VAL A 271 8.38 27.57 9.26
C VAL A 271 8.43 26.08 9.64
N PRO A 272 8.51 25.75 10.95
CA PRO A 272 8.46 24.37 11.41
C PRO A 272 7.13 23.69 11.08
N THR A 273 7.16 22.38 10.83
CA THR A 273 5.97 21.54 10.67
C THR A 273 5.83 20.56 11.83
N ASP A 274 4.70 19.86 11.94
CA ASP A 274 4.50 18.80 12.94
C ASP A 274 5.50 17.63 12.80
N ASP A 275 6.26 17.59 11.71
CA ASP A 275 7.30 16.61 11.44
C ASP A 275 8.66 17.03 12.01
N ASP A 276 8.83 18.30 12.39
CA ASP A 276 9.97 18.78 13.15
C ASP A 276 9.75 18.43 14.63
N VAL A 277 10.20 17.24 15.04
CA VAL A 277 9.98 16.70 16.38
C VAL A 277 10.71 17.52 17.44
N ASP A 278 11.91 17.96 17.09
CA ASP A 278 12.72 18.91 17.83
C ASP A 278 13.64 19.65 16.84
N ALA A 279 14.57 20.44 17.33
CA ALA A 279 15.44 21.26 16.49
C ALA A 279 16.50 20.47 15.70
N VAL A 280 16.61 19.15 15.89
CA VAL A 280 17.57 18.26 15.20
C VAL A 280 16.96 16.97 14.65
N THR A 281 15.68 16.71 14.91
CA THR A 281 14.97 15.47 14.56
C THR A 281 13.82 15.74 13.59
N ILE A 282 13.84 15.04 12.46
CA ILE A 282 12.83 15.15 11.40
C ILE A 282 12.11 13.82 11.26
N ARG A 283 10.77 13.84 11.32
CA ARG A 283 9.91 12.66 11.17
C ARG A 283 9.30 12.59 9.78
N SER A 284 9.13 11.37 9.29
CA SER A 284 8.30 11.08 8.12
C SER A 284 7.37 9.92 8.45
N ARG A 285 6.07 10.12 8.18
CA ARG A 285 5.02 9.11 8.35
C ARG A 285 4.43 8.77 7.00
N LEU A 286 4.33 7.48 6.71
CA LEU A 286 3.90 6.97 5.42
C LEU A 286 2.73 6.01 5.62
N PRO A 287 1.74 6.00 4.70
CA PRO A 287 0.69 4.97 4.71
C PRO A 287 1.21 3.58 4.30
N TYR A 288 2.40 3.54 3.70
CA TYR A 288 3.02 2.40 3.05
C TYR A 288 4.29 1.95 3.77
N VAL A 289 4.64 0.67 3.65
CA VAL A 289 5.85 0.11 4.29
C VAL A 289 7.07 0.64 3.58
N LEU A 290 8.05 1.11 4.35
CA LEU A 290 9.36 1.49 3.88
C LEU A 290 10.16 0.28 3.37
N LEU A 291 10.84 0.46 2.24
CA LEU A 291 11.72 -0.53 1.62
C LEU A 291 13.18 -0.07 1.59
N GLY A 292 13.40 1.24 1.62
CA GLY A 292 14.72 1.83 1.49
C GLY A 292 14.61 3.31 1.14
N GLY A 293 15.72 3.89 0.72
CA GLY A 293 15.82 5.30 0.39
C GLY A 293 17.17 5.88 0.77
N TRP A 294 17.28 7.20 0.71
CA TRP A 294 18.48 7.92 1.11
C TRP A 294 18.16 9.36 1.50
N ILE A 295 19.19 10.01 2.06
CA ILE A 295 19.18 11.39 2.48
C ILE A 295 20.38 12.08 1.83
N ASP A 296 20.14 13.19 1.16
CA ASP A 296 21.18 14.08 0.63
C ASP A 296 21.22 15.36 1.47
N LEU A 297 22.41 15.74 1.92
CA LEU A 297 22.68 16.96 2.67
C LEU A 297 23.64 17.85 1.88
N VAL A 298 23.24 19.08 1.58
CA VAL A 298 24.09 20.07 0.89
C VAL A 298 24.26 21.27 1.80
N PRO A 299 25.43 21.47 2.42
CA PRO A 299 25.61 22.56 3.36
C PRO A 299 25.83 23.89 2.67
N ASP A 300 25.42 24.98 3.32
CA ASP A 300 25.66 26.34 2.82
C ASP A 300 27.15 26.73 2.96
N SER A 301 27.90 26.02 3.80
CA SER A 301 29.37 26.15 3.97
C SER A 301 30.04 24.78 3.98
N VAL A 302 31.28 24.68 3.48
CA VAL A 302 32.03 23.41 3.46
C VAL A 302 32.20 22.86 4.89
N TRP A 303 31.79 21.62 5.09
CA TRP A 303 32.04 20.90 6.34
C TRP A 303 33.38 20.17 6.26
N GLU A 304 34.25 20.38 7.25
CA GLU A 304 35.53 19.68 7.36
C GLU A 304 35.34 18.17 7.57
N ILE A 305 34.27 17.80 8.28
CA ILE A 305 33.89 16.42 8.55
C ILE A 305 32.42 16.23 8.17
N PRO A 306 32.08 15.22 7.34
CA PRO A 306 30.70 14.91 7.02
C PRO A 306 29.85 14.67 8.28
N PRO A 307 28.58 15.06 8.29
CA PRO A 307 27.69 14.77 9.40
C PRO A 307 27.48 13.27 9.54
N THR A 308 27.14 12.85 10.75
CA THR A 308 26.57 11.53 10.99
C THR A 308 25.06 11.65 10.85
N VAL A 309 24.45 10.77 10.07
CA VAL A 309 23.00 10.65 9.96
C VAL A 309 22.61 9.32 10.56
N GLU A 310 21.70 9.36 11.54
CA GLU A 310 21.11 8.18 12.14
C GLU A 310 19.60 8.19 11.92
N VAL A 311 19.00 7.01 11.90
CA VAL A 311 17.55 6.87 11.78
C VAL A 311 17.00 5.96 12.86
N SER A 312 15.75 6.19 13.23
CA SER A 312 15.01 5.32 14.16
C SER A 312 13.57 5.14 13.70
N CYS A 313 13.05 3.93 13.83
CA CYS A 313 11.66 3.58 13.53
C CYS A 313 10.94 3.14 14.81
N GLU A 314 9.66 3.50 14.97
CA GLU A 314 8.68 2.93 15.92
C GLU A 314 9.24 2.23 17.19
N LYS A 315 10.05 2.96 18.00
CA LYS A 315 10.67 2.54 19.28
C LYS A 315 11.98 1.71 19.20
N GLN A 316 12.57 1.58 18.02
CA GLN A 316 13.91 1.00 17.85
C GLN A 316 15.01 1.99 18.25
N LYS A 317 16.21 1.44 18.52
CA LYS A 317 17.42 2.25 18.74
C LYS A 317 17.76 3.01 17.46
N ARG A 318 18.47 4.13 17.61
CA ARG A 318 19.08 4.84 16.48
C ARG A 318 20.08 3.91 15.77
N VAL A 319 19.99 3.86 14.45
CA VAL A 319 20.86 3.09 13.57
C VAL A 319 21.53 4.06 12.60
N PRO A 320 22.86 4.02 12.43
CA PRO A 320 23.55 4.90 11.50
C PRO A 320 23.18 4.56 10.05
N CYS A 321 22.98 5.60 9.24
CA CYS A 321 22.89 5.47 7.78
C CYS A 321 24.28 5.19 7.17
N LEU A 322 24.31 4.50 6.04
CA LEU A 322 25.55 4.22 5.31
C LEU A 322 25.94 5.45 4.48
N PHE A 323 27.10 6.05 4.77
CA PHE A 323 27.64 7.13 3.97
C PHE A 323 28.07 6.60 2.59
N ALA A 324 27.36 7.02 1.54
CA ALA A 324 27.57 6.56 0.17
C ALA A 324 28.60 7.40 -0.59
N GLY A 325 28.91 8.61 -0.11
CA GLY A 325 29.95 9.47 -0.67
C GLY A 325 29.55 10.94 -0.77
N ALA A 326 30.51 11.75 -1.23
CA ALA A 326 30.30 13.14 -1.57
C ALA A 326 30.07 13.27 -3.09
N LEU A 327 28.87 13.68 -3.48
CA LEU A 327 28.52 13.98 -4.86
C LEU A 327 29.03 15.39 -5.18
N SER A 328 29.97 15.49 -6.11
CA SER A 328 30.60 16.75 -6.51
C SER A 328 29.88 17.34 -7.72
N THR A 329 29.05 18.37 -7.50
CA THR A 329 28.43 19.11 -8.62
C THR A 329 28.69 20.63 -8.57
N THR A 330 29.24 21.18 -7.48
CA THR A 330 29.58 22.62 -7.32
C THR A 330 30.70 22.87 -6.28
N SER A 331 30.94 24.13 -5.87
CA SER A 331 31.92 24.53 -4.84
C SER A 331 31.64 24.00 -3.43
N THR A 332 30.45 23.42 -3.19
CA THR A 332 30.07 22.76 -1.93
C THR A 332 29.62 21.31 -2.20
N PRO A 333 30.24 20.29 -1.58
CA PRO A 333 29.90 18.90 -1.81
C PRO A 333 28.53 18.53 -1.23
N ALA A 334 27.76 17.70 -1.94
CA ALA A 334 26.54 17.08 -1.43
C ALA A 334 26.89 15.73 -0.77
N TYR A 335 26.44 15.48 0.45
CA TYR A 335 26.72 14.25 1.19
C TYR A 335 25.51 13.32 1.14
N ARG A 336 25.70 12.08 0.66
CA ARG A 336 24.63 11.08 0.54
C ARG A 336 24.72 10.00 1.61
N TYR A 337 23.57 9.68 2.20
CA TYR A 337 23.40 8.66 3.23
C TYR A 337 22.30 7.69 2.83
N ALA A 338 22.67 6.44 2.56
CA ALA A 338 21.73 5.36 2.29
C ALA A 338 21.04 4.90 3.58
N LEU A 339 19.73 4.67 3.50
CA LEU A 339 18.96 4.15 4.63
C LEU A 339 19.36 2.68 4.92
N PRO A 340 19.51 2.31 6.20
CA PRO A 340 19.95 0.97 6.57
C PRO A 340 18.79 -0.04 6.43
N PRO A 341 19.03 -1.32 6.12
CA PRO A 341 17.98 -2.34 5.94
C PRO A 341 17.03 -2.51 7.12
N GLU A 342 17.46 -2.16 8.33
CA GLU A 342 16.70 -2.25 9.58
C GLU A 342 15.40 -1.42 9.58
N ILE A 343 15.29 -0.41 8.70
CA ILE A 343 14.07 0.39 8.57
C ILE A 343 12.98 -0.31 7.75
N GLN A 344 13.30 -1.38 7.02
CA GLN A 344 12.35 -2.08 6.16
C GLN A 344 11.15 -2.61 6.95
N GLY A 345 9.95 -2.43 6.42
CA GLY A 345 8.71 -2.80 7.09
C GLY A 345 8.11 -1.72 7.99
N SER A 346 8.83 -0.63 8.26
CA SER A 346 8.34 0.47 9.10
C SER A 346 7.43 1.44 8.32
N TYR A 347 6.52 2.12 9.02
CA TYR A 347 5.66 3.17 8.45
C TYR A 347 6.07 4.58 8.90
N GLU A 348 6.92 4.66 9.93
CA GLU A 348 7.49 5.90 10.43
C GLU A 348 9.02 5.80 10.48
N ILE A 349 9.69 6.88 10.09
CA ILE A 349 11.13 7.06 10.26
C ILE A 349 11.41 8.43 10.87
N GLN A 350 12.32 8.48 11.83
CA GLN A 350 12.86 9.72 12.37
C GLN A 350 14.34 9.80 12.00
N VAL A 351 14.75 10.93 11.43
CA VAL A 351 16.11 11.24 11.00
C VAL A 351 16.75 12.14 12.05
N HIS A 352 17.92 11.74 12.52
CA HIS A 352 18.75 12.45 13.49
C HIS A 352 20.06 12.83 12.80
N ILE A 353 20.39 14.12 12.77
CA ILE A 353 21.61 14.61 12.12
C ILE A 353 22.55 15.16 13.18
N THR A 354 23.78 14.65 13.22
CA THR A 354 24.82 15.06 14.17
C THR A 354 26.05 15.55 13.41
N THR A 355 26.58 16.73 13.73
CA THR A 355 27.83 17.27 13.16
C THR A 355 28.72 17.80 14.29
N GLN A 356 30.03 17.93 14.08
CA GLN A 356 30.92 18.58 15.05
C GLN A 356 30.64 20.09 15.21
N ALA A 357 29.99 20.71 14.21
CA ALA A 357 29.60 22.11 14.20
C ALA A 357 28.19 22.37 14.77
N ILE A 358 27.45 21.32 15.16
CA ILE A 358 26.16 21.45 15.83
C ILE A 358 26.39 21.95 17.26
N HIS A 359 25.96 23.18 17.55
CA HIS A 359 25.56 23.51 18.92
C HIS A 359 24.47 22.50 19.30
N ALA A 360 24.59 21.84 20.45
CA ALA A 360 23.84 20.63 20.85
C ALA A 360 22.31 20.64 20.62
N ASP A 361 21.74 21.80 20.31
CA ASP A 361 20.31 22.06 20.23
C ASP A 361 19.83 22.54 18.84
N THR A 362 20.64 22.66 17.78
CA THR A 362 20.17 23.18 16.47
C THR A 362 20.92 22.63 15.24
N LEU A 363 20.20 22.37 14.14
CA LEU A 363 20.79 22.02 12.84
C LEU A 363 21.54 23.21 12.19
N PRO A 364 22.64 22.97 11.47
CA PRO A 364 23.30 23.98 10.65
C PRO A 364 22.48 24.30 9.39
N GLU A 365 22.74 25.46 8.78
CA GLU A 365 22.13 25.85 7.52
C GLU A 365 22.53 24.91 6.37
N MET A 366 21.55 24.26 5.77
CA MET A 366 21.73 23.33 4.66
C MET A 366 20.47 23.14 3.83
N HIS A 367 20.65 22.67 2.60
CA HIS A 367 19.58 22.06 1.82
C HIS A 367 19.50 20.56 2.14
N TYR A 368 18.31 20.12 2.54
CA TYR A 368 17.99 18.74 2.87
C TYR A 368 17.09 18.13 1.81
N LYS A 369 17.41 16.90 1.41
CA LYS A 369 16.57 16.08 0.54
C LYS A 369 16.43 14.68 1.14
N GLN A 370 15.20 14.24 1.30
CA GLN A 370 14.86 12.87 1.67
C GLN A 370 14.18 12.17 0.49
N VAL A 371 14.62 10.95 0.20
CA VAL A 371 13.97 10.05 -0.75
C VAL A 371 13.61 8.77 -0.03
N LEU A 372 12.32 8.42 0.01
CA LEU A 372 11.81 7.21 0.65
C LEU A 372 11.14 6.32 -0.40
N ILE A 373 11.55 5.06 -0.47
CA ILE A 373 10.97 4.05 -1.34
C ILE A 373 10.02 3.18 -0.49
N THR A 374 8.80 3.00 -0.97
CA THR A 374 7.76 2.27 -0.25
C THR A 374 7.11 1.19 -1.09
N GLN A 375 6.52 0.18 -0.44
CA GLN A 375 5.64 -0.78 -1.10
C GLN A 375 4.18 -0.34 -1.00
N CYS A 376 3.50 -0.28 -2.15
CA CYS A 376 2.05 -0.13 -2.23
C CYS A 376 1.45 -1.27 -3.05
N SER A 377 0.16 -1.54 -2.86
CA SER A 377 -0.51 -2.50 -3.74
C SER A 377 -0.59 -1.92 -5.17
N PRO A 378 -0.51 -2.75 -6.23
CA PRO A 378 -0.85 -2.33 -7.58
C PRO A 378 -2.23 -1.67 -7.67
N THR A 379 -3.12 -1.95 -6.72
CA THR A 379 -4.50 -1.47 -6.67
C THR A 379 -4.69 -0.21 -5.80
N THR A 380 -3.64 0.32 -5.18
CA THR A 380 -3.69 1.49 -4.25
C THR A 380 -3.87 2.82 -4.93
N PHE A 381 -3.65 2.86 -6.24
CA PHE A 381 -3.92 3.99 -7.10
C PHE A 381 -4.44 3.46 -8.43
N PRO A 382 -5.23 4.23 -9.18
CA PRO A 382 -5.70 3.80 -10.49
C PRO A 382 -4.54 3.36 -11.36
N MET A 383 -4.62 2.12 -11.84
CA MET A 383 -3.80 1.68 -12.96
C MET A 383 -4.55 2.07 -14.23
N LEU A 384 -3.91 2.88 -15.08
CA LEU A 384 -4.49 3.19 -16.38
C LEU A 384 -4.55 1.90 -17.20
N SER A 385 -5.76 1.40 -17.41
CA SER A 385 -5.97 0.18 -18.17
C SER A 385 -5.84 0.50 -19.66
N PRO A 386 -5.10 -0.32 -20.45
CA PRO A 386 -4.98 -0.07 -21.86
C PRO A 386 -6.31 -0.25 -22.59
N GLY A 387 -6.53 0.53 -23.64
CA GLY A 387 -7.70 0.42 -24.50
C GLY A 387 -8.07 1.73 -25.17
N ASP A 388 -9.13 1.70 -25.97
CA ASP A 388 -9.65 2.89 -26.64
C ASP A 388 -10.43 3.77 -25.65
N GLY A 389 -10.33 5.09 -25.82
CA GLY A 389 -11.14 6.09 -25.10
C GLY A 389 -10.44 6.70 -23.88
N GLU A 390 -11.25 7.13 -22.92
CA GLU A 390 -10.82 7.91 -21.76
C GLU A 390 -11.19 7.20 -20.45
N GLU A 391 -10.49 7.55 -19.37
CA GLU A 391 -10.78 7.13 -18.01
C GLU A 391 -10.88 8.37 -17.11
N ASP A 392 -11.91 8.38 -16.26
CA ASP A 392 -12.08 9.43 -15.26
C ASP A 392 -11.23 9.11 -14.03
N LEU A 393 -10.29 10.00 -13.71
CA LEU A 393 -9.55 10.03 -12.45
C LEU A 393 -10.24 10.99 -11.48
N TYR A 394 -10.70 10.45 -10.36
CA TYR A 394 -11.29 11.22 -9.27
C TYR A 394 -10.18 11.53 -8.28
N VAL A 395 -9.90 12.82 -8.09
CA VAL A 395 -8.89 13.30 -7.15
C VAL A 395 -9.60 14.07 -6.04
N GLU A 396 -9.42 13.62 -4.80
CA GLU A 396 -9.96 14.26 -3.62
C GLU A 396 -8.82 14.80 -2.75
N LEU A 397 -8.95 16.08 -2.37
CA LEU A 397 -7.99 16.78 -1.53
C LEU A 397 -8.63 17.04 -0.17
N ASP A 398 -7.93 16.65 0.89
CA ASP A 398 -8.37 16.78 2.28
C ASP A 398 -7.30 17.56 3.06
N SER A 399 -7.67 18.76 3.53
CA SER A 399 -6.77 19.72 4.16
C SER A 399 -7.52 20.79 4.97
N GLU A 400 -6.88 21.34 6.00
CA GLU A 400 -7.46 22.40 6.86
C GLU A 400 -7.39 23.82 6.24
N GLY A 401 -7.20 23.95 4.93
CA GLY A 401 -7.09 25.24 4.25
C GLY A 401 -7.11 25.13 2.74
N LEU A 402 -6.87 26.26 2.06
CA LEU A 402 -6.65 26.26 0.61
C LEU A 402 -5.31 25.58 0.31
N VAL A 403 -5.36 24.57 -0.54
CA VAL A 403 -4.20 23.82 -1.01
C VAL A 403 -4.07 23.94 -2.51
N THR A 404 -2.84 23.80 -2.99
CA THR A 404 -2.53 23.71 -4.41
C THR A 404 -1.75 22.43 -4.62
N VAL A 405 -2.26 21.54 -5.46
CA VAL A 405 -1.62 20.27 -5.80
C VAL A 405 -1.40 20.22 -7.30
N SER A 406 -0.17 19.95 -7.73
CA SER A 406 0.10 19.61 -9.11
C SER A 406 0.02 18.10 -9.30
N LEU A 407 -0.71 17.69 -10.33
CA LEU A 407 -0.84 16.30 -10.74
C LEU A 407 -0.31 16.14 -12.15
N THR A 408 0.62 15.23 -12.33
CA THR A 408 1.09 14.80 -13.65
C THR A 408 0.75 13.34 -13.87
N VAL A 409 0.11 13.06 -15.01
CA VAL A 409 -0.21 11.71 -15.48
C VAL A 409 0.51 11.46 -16.81
N SER A 410 1.36 10.44 -16.88
CA SER A 410 2.09 10.04 -18.10
C SER A 410 1.56 8.71 -18.64
N THR A 411 1.12 8.68 -19.90
CA THR A 411 0.63 7.45 -20.55
C THR A 411 1.68 6.75 -21.43
N GLU A 412 2.88 7.33 -21.52
CA GLU A 412 4.00 6.77 -22.26
C GLU A 412 5.03 6.18 -21.32
N ASP A 413 5.78 5.18 -21.81
CA ASP A 413 7.00 4.68 -21.20
C ASP A 413 8.14 5.68 -21.40
N GLU A 414 7.94 6.89 -20.88
CA GLU A 414 9.01 7.81 -20.61
C GLU A 414 9.39 7.58 -19.15
N LEU A 415 10.53 6.92 -18.93
CA LEU A 415 11.34 7.28 -17.78
C LEU A 415 11.64 8.75 -17.97
N VAL A 416 10.78 9.62 -17.42
CA VAL A 416 11.00 11.05 -17.50
C VAL A 416 12.41 11.28 -16.98
N ASP A 417 13.30 11.81 -17.82
CA ASP A 417 14.69 12.08 -17.47
C ASP A 417 14.79 12.98 -16.20
N ASP A 418 13.70 13.67 -15.83
CA ASP A 418 13.56 14.46 -14.60
C ASP A 418 13.29 13.63 -13.33
N VAL A 419 12.99 12.34 -13.47
CA VAL A 419 12.80 11.36 -12.37
C VAL A 419 13.87 10.26 -12.49
N VAL A 420 15.09 10.64 -12.83
CA VAL A 420 16.29 9.84 -12.58
C VAL A 420 16.50 9.81 -11.08
N VAL A 421 15.80 8.90 -10.43
CA VAL A 421 16.00 8.59 -9.01
C VAL A 421 16.84 7.31 -8.91
N LEU A 422 16.89 6.44 -9.93
CA LEU A 422 17.49 5.11 -9.78
C LEU A 422 18.33 4.58 -10.97
N LYS A 423 18.44 5.28 -12.12
CA LYS A 423 19.12 4.72 -13.31
C LYS A 423 20.46 5.33 -13.71
N ASP A 424 20.77 6.58 -13.37
CA ASP A 424 22.05 7.21 -13.77
C ASP A 424 23.14 7.15 -12.68
N ASP A 425 22.87 6.56 -11.53
CA ASP A 425 23.89 6.38 -10.50
C ASP A 425 24.57 5.02 -10.68
N GLU A 426 25.60 4.97 -11.54
CA GLU A 426 26.61 3.88 -11.54
C GLU A 426 27.32 3.72 -10.18
N ASN A 427 27.04 4.62 -9.23
CA ASN A 427 27.51 4.61 -7.84
C ASN A 427 26.40 4.50 -6.79
N ALA A 428 25.16 4.16 -7.17
CA ALA A 428 24.16 3.80 -6.17
C ALA A 428 24.71 2.58 -5.41
N PRO A 429 24.90 2.65 -4.08
CA PRO A 429 25.36 1.49 -3.33
C PRO A 429 24.39 0.34 -3.62
N GLU A 430 24.92 -0.84 -3.91
CA GLU A 430 24.10 -2.06 -3.92
C GLU A 430 23.39 -2.13 -2.55
N LEU A 431 22.08 -1.85 -2.55
CA LEU A 431 21.21 -1.83 -1.37
C LEU A 431 20.63 -3.22 -1.08
#